data_AF-A0A3S5YAX7-F1
#
_entry.id   AF-A0A3S5YAX7-F1
#
_cell.length_a   1.000
_cell.length_b   1.000
_cell.length_c   1.000
_cell.angle_alpha   90.00
_cell.angle_beta   90.00
_cell.angle_gamma   90.00
#
_symmetry.space_group_name_H-M   'P 1'
#
loop_
_entity.id
_entity.type
_entity.pdbx_description
1 polymer ?
#
loop_
_entity_poly.entity_id
_entity_poly.type
_entity_poly.pdbx_seq_one_letter_code
_entity_poly.pdbx_strand_id
1 'polypeptide(L)'
;MEQTMQAFFAALDRLVGGASLRIDRPCGSAHPRFPEVIYPVDYGYLEGTSGGDNEGVDVFRGTASGAGIVGIVLTADLTKRDVEVKILLDCSTDEIEAIEHLLHERLRLNASLVRRP
;
A
#
# COMPACT_ATOMS: atom_id res chain seq x y z
N MET A 1 19.36 10.84 7.93
CA MET A 1 17.99 10.30 7.98
C MET A 1 17.21 10.68 6.73
N GLU A 2 17.13 11.97 6.40
CA GLU A 2 16.42 12.45 5.21
C GLU A 2 17.02 11.95 3.88
N GLN A 3 18.34 12.01 3.71
CA GLN A 3 19.01 11.43 2.54
C GLN A 3 18.78 9.91 2.42
N THR A 4 18.71 9.20 3.53
CA THR A 4 18.43 7.75 3.55
C THR A 4 17.00 7.47 3.09
N MET A 5 16.04 8.28 3.53
CA MET A 5 14.63 8.15 3.13
C MET A 5 14.43 8.51 1.65
N GLN A 6 15.10 9.57 1.16
CA GLN A 6 15.09 9.91 -0.27
C GLN A 6 15.64 8.77 -1.14
N ALA A 7 16.76 8.17 -0.74
CA ALA A 7 17.34 7.02 -1.45
C ALA A 7 16.40 5.80 -1.43
N PHE A 8 15.72 5.56 -0.31
CA PHE A 8 14.71 4.50 -0.20
C PHE A 8 13.54 4.73 -1.18
N PHE A 9 12.94 5.91 -1.20
CA PHE A 9 11.85 6.21 -2.14
C PHE A 9 12.30 6.20 -3.60
N ALA A 10 13.53 6.66 -3.91
CA ALA A 10 14.08 6.53 -5.26
C ALA A 10 14.26 5.06 -5.69
N ALA A 11 14.59 4.16 -4.74
CA ALA A 11 14.60 2.73 -5.01
C ALA A 11 13.19 2.17 -5.24
N LEU A 12 12.18 2.65 -4.50
CA LEU A 12 10.78 2.29 -4.74
C LEU A 12 10.28 2.76 -6.10
N ASP A 13 10.66 3.96 -6.54
CA ASP A 13 10.32 4.45 -7.89
C ASP A 13 10.82 3.49 -8.97
N ARG A 14 12.06 2.99 -8.82
CA ARG A 14 12.65 1.99 -9.74
C ARG A 14 11.95 0.64 -9.64
N LEU A 15 11.56 0.22 -8.44
CA LEU A 15 10.86 -1.05 -8.21
C LEU A 15 9.47 -1.03 -8.86
N VAL A 16 8.67 0.00 -8.60
CA VAL A 16 7.35 0.21 -9.19
C VAL A 16 7.46 0.37 -10.71
N GLY A 17 8.40 1.18 -11.20
CA GLY A 17 8.60 1.39 -12.64
C GLY A 17 9.14 0.17 -13.40
N GLY A 18 9.70 -0.81 -12.69
CA GLY A 18 10.24 -2.05 -13.26
C GLY A 18 9.27 -3.24 -13.23
N ALA A 19 8.09 -3.09 -12.64
CA ALA A 19 7.12 -4.16 -12.45
C ALA A 19 5.73 -3.78 -12.98
N SER A 20 4.92 -4.77 -13.33
CA SER A 20 3.52 -4.54 -13.70
C SER A 20 2.66 -4.52 -12.44
N LEU A 21 1.88 -3.45 -12.25
CA LEU A 21 0.87 -3.38 -11.19
C LEU A 21 -0.37 -4.18 -11.60
N ARG A 22 -0.75 -5.17 -10.79
CA ARG A 22 -2.02 -5.90 -10.92
C ARG A 22 -2.97 -5.48 -9.83
N ILE A 23 -4.11 -4.93 -10.24
CA ILE A 23 -5.24 -4.66 -9.35
C ILE A 23 -6.07 -5.93 -9.23
N ASP A 24 -6.12 -6.52 -8.04
CA ASP A 24 -6.93 -7.69 -7.72
C ASP A 24 -8.14 -7.35 -6.84
N ARG A 25 -8.14 -6.15 -6.25
CA ARG A 25 -9.23 -5.61 -5.43
C ARG A 25 -9.54 -4.18 -5.89
N PRO A 26 -10.38 -4.02 -6.92
CA PRO A 26 -10.77 -2.70 -7.41
C PRO A 26 -11.44 -1.87 -6.30
N CYS A 27 -11.39 -0.55 -6.42
CA CYS A 27 -12.09 0.37 -5.55
C CYS A 27 -13.58 0.00 -5.43
N GLY A 28 -14.09 -0.03 -4.21
CA GLY A 28 -15.46 -0.44 -3.89
C GLY A 28 -15.68 -1.96 -3.85
N SER A 29 -14.66 -2.78 -4.16
CA SER A 29 -14.76 -4.23 -3.99
C SER A 29 -14.63 -4.65 -2.53
N ALA A 30 -15.28 -5.77 -2.20
CA ALA A 30 -15.23 -6.36 -0.87
C ALA A 30 -13.99 -7.24 -0.69
N HIS A 31 -13.45 -7.27 0.53
CA HIS A 31 -12.35 -8.15 0.88
C HIS A 31 -12.77 -9.62 0.76
N PRO A 32 -11.97 -10.50 0.11
CA PRO A 32 -12.39 -11.87 -0.23
C PRO A 32 -12.71 -12.75 0.98
N ARG A 33 -12.11 -12.45 2.14
CA ARG A 33 -12.35 -13.16 3.42
C ARG A 33 -13.26 -12.40 4.39
N PHE A 34 -13.48 -11.10 4.18
CA PHE A 34 -14.20 -10.21 5.09
C PHE A 34 -15.13 -9.32 4.27
N PRO A 35 -16.28 -9.83 3.80
CA PRO A 35 -17.12 -9.13 2.81
C PRO A 35 -17.65 -7.75 3.26
N GLU A 36 -17.66 -7.48 4.56
CA GLU A 36 -18.00 -6.19 5.17
C GLU A 36 -16.90 -5.12 5.02
N VAL A 37 -15.68 -5.54 4.70
CA VAL A 37 -14.53 -4.66 4.49
C VAL A 37 -14.48 -4.29 3.02
N ILE A 38 -14.69 -3.01 2.73
CA ILE A 38 -14.70 -2.46 1.36
C ILE A 38 -13.42 -1.64 1.13
N TYR A 39 -12.77 -1.86 0.00
CA TYR A 39 -11.57 -1.13 -0.38
C TYR A 39 -11.90 0.30 -0.83
N PRO A 40 -11.30 1.35 -0.21
CA PRO A 40 -11.59 2.74 -0.55
C PRO A 40 -10.89 3.21 -1.83
N VAL A 41 -9.88 2.47 -2.29
CA VAL A 41 -9.13 2.71 -3.53
C VAL A 41 -8.79 1.37 -4.16
N ASP A 42 -8.23 1.38 -5.38
CA ASP A 42 -7.72 0.16 -6.00
C ASP A 42 -6.59 -0.42 -5.15
N TYR A 43 -6.63 -1.72 -4.90
CA TYR A 43 -5.58 -2.45 -4.21
C TYR A 43 -5.10 -3.62 -5.06
N GLY A 44 -3.80 -3.88 -4.95
CA GLY A 44 -3.12 -4.85 -5.78
C GLY A 44 -1.68 -5.06 -5.36
N TYR A 45 -0.90 -5.63 -6.28
CA TYR A 45 0.51 -5.94 -6.05
C TYR A 45 1.36 -5.77 -7.32
N LEU A 46 2.67 -5.66 -7.14
CA LEU A 46 3.65 -5.64 -8.22
C LEU A 46 4.05 -7.07 -8.64
N GLU A 47 3.73 -7.46 -9.88
CA GLU A 47 4.10 -8.77 -10.43
C GLU A 47 5.63 -8.97 -10.48
N GLY A 48 6.10 -10.17 -10.15
CA GLY A 48 7.52 -10.52 -10.20
C GLY A 48 8.37 -9.92 -9.07
N THR A 49 7.73 -9.34 -8.06
CA THR A 49 8.37 -8.86 -6.83
C THR A 49 8.03 -9.78 -5.65
N SER A 50 8.69 -9.58 -4.50
CA SER A 50 8.40 -10.31 -3.27
C SER A 50 8.26 -9.32 -2.10
N GLY A 51 7.10 -9.33 -1.46
CA GLY A 51 6.81 -8.71 -0.18
C GLY A 51 7.22 -9.61 1.00
N GLY A 52 6.77 -9.24 2.20
CA GLY A 52 7.10 -9.94 3.45
C GLY A 52 6.46 -11.33 3.58
N ASP A 53 5.39 -11.57 2.85
CA ASP A 53 4.62 -12.82 2.82
C ASP A 53 5.00 -13.75 1.65
N ASN A 54 6.02 -13.37 0.86
CA ASN A 54 6.42 -14.00 -0.41
C ASN A 54 5.42 -13.83 -1.56
N GLU A 55 4.40 -12.96 -1.42
CA GLU A 55 3.57 -12.51 -2.53
C GLU A 55 4.16 -11.23 -3.16
N GLY A 56 3.52 -10.65 -4.18
CA GLY A 56 3.98 -9.39 -4.76
C GLY A 56 3.92 -8.23 -3.76
N VAL A 57 4.79 -7.24 -3.90
CA VAL A 57 4.76 -6.04 -3.05
C VAL A 57 3.42 -5.33 -3.21
N ASP A 58 2.73 -5.12 -2.10
CA ASP A 58 1.41 -4.49 -2.03
C ASP A 58 1.42 -3.03 -2.47
N VAL A 59 0.38 -2.63 -3.19
CA VAL A 59 0.16 -1.27 -3.64
C VAL A 59 -1.29 -0.87 -3.44
N PHE A 60 -1.50 0.24 -2.73
CA PHE A 60 -2.72 1.03 -2.85
C PHE A 60 -2.53 2.03 -3.98
N ARG A 61 -3.48 2.04 -4.91
CA ARG A 61 -3.48 2.89 -6.10
C ARG A 61 -4.62 3.90 -6.01
N GLY A 62 -4.27 5.15 -5.77
CA GLY A 62 -5.23 6.26 -5.73
C GLY A 62 -5.48 6.88 -7.10
N THR A 63 -6.23 7.98 -7.08
CA THR A 63 -6.71 8.69 -8.27
C THR A 63 -5.96 9.99 -8.58
N ALA A 64 -5.03 10.42 -7.72
CA ALA A 64 -4.18 11.59 -7.91
C ALA A 64 -3.05 11.32 -8.93
N SER A 65 -3.45 11.04 -10.18
CA SER A 65 -2.56 10.62 -11.25
C SER A 65 -1.37 11.58 -11.43
N GLY A 66 -0.16 11.01 -11.42
CA GLY A 66 1.09 11.76 -11.59
C GLY A 66 1.73 12.24 -10.30
N ALA A 67 1.13 12.00 -9.13
CA ALA A 67 1.75 12.29 -7.84
C ALA A 67 2.92 11.32 -7.51
N GLY A 68 2.98 10.17 -8.18
CA GLY A 68 3.97 9.13 -7.94
C GLY A 68 3.76 8.44 -6.59
N ILE A 69 4.84 7.92 -6.02
CA ILE A 69 4.79 7.33 -4.68
C ILE A 69 4.75 8.46 -3.66
N VAL A 70 3.65 8.58 -2.93
CA VAL A 70 3.43 9.64 -1.92
C VAL A 70 3.80 9.19 -0.50
N GLY A 71 3.94 7.88 -0.30
CA GLY A 71 4.32 7.30 0.98
C GLY A 71 4.26 5.78 0.97
N ILE A 72 4.49 5.21 2.14
CA ILE A 72 4.27 3.80 2.42
C ILE A 72 3.51 3.65 3.74
N VAL A 73 2.81 2.53 3.91
CA VAL A 73 2.28 2.10 5.20
C VAL A 73 3.00 0.84 5.63
N LEU A 74 3.50 0.85 6.87
CA LEU A 74 4.05 -0.31 7.54
C LEU A 74 2.93 -0.97 8.34
N THR A 75 2.72 -2.28 8.20
CA THR A 75 1.74 -3.01 9.01
C THR A 75 2.41 -4.12 9.80
N ALA A 76 1.94 -4.34 11.03
CA ALA A 76 2.23 -5.53 11.82
C ALA A 76 0.93 -6.28 12.11
N ASP A 77 0.82 -7.50 11.57
CA ASP A 77 -0.34 -8.37 11.71
C ASP A 77 -0.03 -9.50 12.69
N LEU A 78 -0.68 -9.46 13.87
CA LEU A 78 -0.48 -10.49 14.89
C LEU A 78 -1.17 -11.82 14.56
N THR A 79 -2.17 -11.79 13.67
CA THR A 79 -2.91 -12.98 13.21
C THR A 79 -2.09 -13.73 12.17
N LYS A 80 -1.61 -13.02 11.13
CA LYS A 80 -0.71 -13.61 10.13
C LYS A 80 0.71 -13.85 10.65
N ARG A 81 1.12 -13.10 11.69
CA ARG A 81 2.46 -13.09 12.28
C ARG A 81 3.54 -12.58 11.32
N ASP A 82 3.23 -11.52 10.59
CA ASP A 82 4.14 -10.86 9.66
C ASP A 82 4.19 -9.34 9.84
N VAL A 83 5.10 -8.74 9.08
CA VAL A 83 5.15 -7.31 8.84
C VAL A 83 5.21 -7.07 7.34
N GLU A 84 4.47 -6.07 6.86
CA GLU A 84 4.38 -5.77 5.43
C GLU A 84 4.63 -4.28 5.19
N VAL A 85 5.16 -3.97 4.01
CA VAL A 85 5.26 -2.60 3.47
C VAL A 85 4.28 -2.48 2.33
N LYS A 86 3.36 -1.52 2.42
CA LYS A 86 2.34 -1.25 1.39
C LYS A 86 2.62 0.11 0.76
N ILE A 87 2.80 0.15 -0.56
CA ILE A 87 3.12 1.38 -1.29
C ILE A 87 1.85 2.19 -1.52
N LEU A 88 1.91 3.51 -1.31
CA LEU A 88 0.86 4.45 -1.65
C LEU A 88 1.22 5.16 -2.96
N LEU A 89 0.60 4.75 -4.06
CA LEU A 89 0.89 5.23 -5.40
C LEU A 89 -0.27 6.09 -5.92
N ASP A 90 0.03 7.33 -6.31
CA ASP A 90 -0.93 8.31 -6.81
C ASP A 90 -2.12 8.54 -5.84
N CYS A 91 -1.90 8.46 -4.52
CA CYS A 91 -2.93 8.70 -3.52
C CYS A 91 -3.02 10.19 -3.12
N SER A 92 -4.24 10.72 -3.11
CA SER A 92 -4.59 12.01 -2.50
C SER A 92 -4.62 11.93 -0.97
N THR A 93 -4.66 13.08 -0.29
CA THR A 93 -4.77 13.13 1.18
C THR A 93 -5.99 12.37 1.70
N ASP A 94 -7.15 12.59 1.11
CA ASP A 94 -8.41 11.94 1.53
C ASP A 94 -8.35 10.42 1.34
N GLU A 95 -7.70 9.96 0.26
CA GLU A 95 -7.49 8.52 0.01
C GLU A 95 -6.51 7.91 1.02
N ILE A 96 -5.45 8.63 1.42
CA ILE A 96 -4.53 8.18 2.47
C ILE A 96 -5.28 8.02 3.79
N GLU A 97 -6.11 9.00 4.18
CA GLU A 97 -6.93 8.91 5.39
C GLU A 97 -7.90 7.73 5.35
N ALA A 98 -8.53 7.47 4.20
CA ALA A 98 -9.41 6.33 4.02
C ALA A 98 -8.66 4.99 4.11
N ILE A 99 -7.43 4.91 3.60
CA ILE A 99 -6.55 3.74 3.72
C ILE A 99 -6.14 3.51 5.19
N GLU A 100 -5.77 4.56 5.93
CA GLU A 100 -5.46 4.45 7.36
C GLU A 100 -6.69 3.93 8.13
N HIS A 101 -7.88 4.48 7.86
CA HIS A 101 -9.13 3.99 8.46
C HIS A 101 -9.42 2.53 8.13
N LEU A 102 -9.21 2.11 6.87
CA LEU A 102 -9.36 0.71 6.45
C LEU A 102 -8.43 -0.21 7.27
N LEU A 103 -7.16 0.15 7.39
CA LEU A 103 -6.15 -0.68 8.05
C LEU A 103 -6.39 -0.77 9.56
N HIS A 104 -6.69 0.35 10.23
CA HIS A 104 -6.89 0.39 11.68
C HIS A 104 -8.27 -0.10 12.12
N GLU A 105 -9.35 0.40 11.51
CA GLU A 105 -10.71 0.20 12.03
C GLU A 105 -11.40 -1.02 11.43
N ARG A 106 -11.12 -1.33 10.16
CA ARG A 106 -11.77 -2.45 9.45
C ARG A 106 -10.93 -3.72 9.52
N LEU A 107 -9.65 -3.63 9.18
CA LEU A 107 -8.73 -4.78 9.20
C LEU A 107 -8.03 -4.99 10.54
N ARG A 108 -8.08 -4.00 11.45
CA ARG A 108 -7.52 -4.06 12.82
C ARG A 108 -6.03 -4.41 12.84
N LEU A 109 -5.29 -3.88 11.88
CA LEU A 109 -3.84 -4.00 11.78
C LEU A 109 -3.15 -2.88 12.57
N ASN A 110 -1.99 -3.17 13.15
CA ASN A 110 -1.12 -2.12 13.67
C ASN A 110 -0.41 -1.47 12.48
N ALA A 111 -0.93 -0.35 11.99
CA ALA A 111 -0.41 0.34 10.81
C ALA A 111 0.25 1.69 11.14
N SER A 112 1.31 2.06 10.41
CA SER A 112 1.99 3.35 10.55
C SER A 112 2.37 3.92 9.18
N LEU A 113 1.95 5.16 8.91
CA LEU A 113 2.23 5.89 7.68
C LEU A 113 3.62 6.55 7.73
N VAL A 114 4.40 6.35 6.67
CA VAL A 114 5.63 7.11 6.39
C VAL A 114 5.42 7.88 5.09
N ARG A 115 5.34 9.20 5.19
CA ARG A 115 5.22 10.07 4.01
C ARG A 115 6.56 10.21 3.30
N ARG A 116 6.51 10.33 1.98
CA ARG A 116 7.69 10.71 1.19
C ARG A 116 8.09 12.15 1.58
N PRO A 117 9.38 12.39 1.90
CA PRO A 117 9.88 13.73 2.21
C PRO A 117 9.94 14.63 0.96
#